data_AF-A0A3S0MYM4-F1
#
_entry.id   AF-A0A3S0MYM4-F1
#
_cell.length_a   1.000
_cell.length_b   1.000
_cell.length_c   1.000
_cell.angle_alpha   90.00
_cell.angle_beta   90.00
_cell.angle_gamma   90.00
#
_symmetry.space_group_name_H-M   'P 1'
#
loop_
_entity.id
_entity.type
_entity.pdbx_description
1 polymer ?
#
loop_
_entity_poly.entity_id
_entity_poly.type
_entity_poly.pdbx_seq_one_letter_code
_entity_poly.pdbx_strand_id
1 'polypeptide(L)'
;MDDNVLAAMARWPDVPDVYGWLSLSESGHWRLHPTGDACADGNDSNSLDSNDGPRTGSHAPSRGEGITSPQILRFIDHNYGHDDQKRWFFQNGPQKVYVRVDAAPYILHTQTASSANPCGLVTHNGLAVGAIREWCLDDSGKLYAQTDHGPGLVAGRDLAFILERLHTLDGQALLEILERYPDRKDPLDTQPLRGADTGPATPHNKNKRSSAKTPFQFAAATDIPRLLGFVRCPTPSK
;
A
#
# COMPACT_ATOMS: atom_id res chain seq x y z
N MET A 1 0.93 9.01 17.19
CA MET A 1 -0.14 10.02 17.27
C MET A 1 0.39 11.13 18.15
N ASP A 2 0.52 12.33 17.60
CA ASP A 2 1.17 13.45 18.27
C ASP A 2 0.35 14.00 19.45
N ASP A 3 1.01 14.52 20.49
CA ASP A 3 0.37 15.09 21.69
C ASP A 3 -0.59 16.25 21.34
N ASN A 4 -0.26 17.03 20.32
CA ASN A 4 -1.12 18.11 19.83
C ASN A 4 -2.43 17.59 19.23
N VAL A 5 -2.40 16.42 18.60
CA VAL A 5 -3.60 15.78 18.03
C VAL A 5 -4.51 15.31 19.17
N LEU A 6 -3.93 14.66 20.19
CA LEU A 6 -4.66 14.21 21.38
C LEU A 6 -5.32 15.39 22.12
N ALA A 7 -4.58 16.50 22.31
CA ALA A 7 -5.11 17.70 22.93
C ALA A 7 -6.25 18.34 22.12
N ALA A 8 -6.16 18.30 20.79
CA ALA A 8 -7.18 18.87 19.92
C ALA A 8 -8.47 18.03 19.89
N MET A 9 -8.35 16.69 19.89
CA MET A 9 -9.48 15.76 20.00
C MET A 9 -10.27 15.96 21.30
N ALA A 10 -9.58 16.19 22.43
CA ALA A 10 -10.22 16.43 23.72
C ALA A 10 -11.00 17.75 23.76
N ARG A 11 -10.55 18.75 22.98
CA ARG A 11 -11.13 20.11 22.99
C ARG A 11 -12.31 20.26 22.03
N TRP A 12 -12.35 19.49 20.94
CA TRP A 12 -13.39 19.58 19.91
C TRP A 12 -13.78 18.17 19.43
N PRO A 13 -14.69 17.48 20.12
CA PRO A 13 -15.01 16.08 19.80
C PRO A 13 -15.81 15.89 18.50
N ASP A 14 -16.60 16.89 18.08
CA ASP A 14 -17.60 16.74 17.01
C ASP A 14 -17.19 17.38 15.67
N VAL A 15 -15.90 17.36 15.32
CA VAL A 15 -15.43 17.91 14.04
C VAL A 15 -15.71 16.93 12.89
N PRO A 16 -16.40 17.35 11.82
CA PRO A 16 -16.76 16.44 10.73
C PRO A 16 -15.54 15.96 9.97
N ASP A 17 -15.58 14.69 9.56
CA ASP A 17 -14.57 14.08 8.70
C ASP A 17 -14.51 14.74 7.30
N VAL A 18 -13.33 14.73 6.69
CA VAL A 18 -13.06 15.35 5.38
C VAL A 18 -12.76 14.29 4.34
N TYR A 19 -13.30 14.49 3.14
CA TYR A 19 -13.19 13.57 2.00
C TYR A 19 -12.84 14.35 0.73
N GLY A 20 -12.16 13.70 -0.22
CA GLY A 20 -11.92 14.27 -1.55
C GLY A 20 -10.69 15.18 -1.68
N TRP A 21 -9.98 15.50 -0.59
CA TRP A 21 -8.87 16.47 -0.62
C TRP A 21 -7.48 15.85 -0.70
N LEU A 22 -7.32 14.57 -0.40
CA LEU A 22 -6.01 13.94 -0.25
C LEU A 22 -5.96 12.59 -0.97
N SER A 23 -4.86 12.33 -1.67
CA SER A 23 -4.58 11.03 -2.27
C SER A 23 -3.14 10.56 -2.04
N LEU A 24 -2.96 9.24 -2.08
CA LEU A 24 -1.68 8.55 -2.03
C LEU A 24 -1.44 7.84 -3.36
N SER A 25 -0.36 8.21 -4.04
CA SER A 25 0.02 7.59 -5.30
C SER A 25 0.58 6.18 -5.13
N GLU A 26 0.60 5.40 -6.21
CA GLU A 26 1.25 4.08 -6.24
C GLU A 26 2.77 4.12 -5.99
N SER A 27 3.38 5.31 -6.02
CA SER A 27 4.79 5.53 -5.68
C SER A 27 5.00 6.05 -4.26
N GLY A 28 3.92 6.22 -3.49
CA GLY A 28 4.00 6.66 -2.09
C GLY A 28 4.06 8.19 -1.94
N HIS A 29 3.63 8.94 -2.95
CA HIS A 29 3.59 10.40 -2.89
C HIS A 29 2.21 10.90 -2.50
N TRP A 30 2.18 11.72 -1.45
CA TRP A 30 0.99 12.47 -1.03
C TRP A 30 0.63 13.57 -2.03
N ARG A 31 -0.65 13.67 -2.38
CA ARG A 31 -1.15 14.70 -3.29
C ARG A 31 -2.42 15.37 -2.76
N LEU A 32 -2.46 16.69 -2.87
CA LEU A 32 -3.58 17.54 -2.53
C LEU A 32 -4.52 17.69 -3.74
N HIS A 33 -5.82 17.79 -3.46
CA HIS A 33 -6.86 18.03 -4.43
C HIS A 33 -7.60 19.33 -4.07
N PRO A 34 -7.16 20.50 -4.57
CA PRO A 34 -7.70 21.81 -4.19
C PRO A 34 -9.20 22.00 -4.48
N THR A 35 -9.77 21.16 -5.33
CA THR A 35 -11.18 21.16 -5.71
C THR A 35 -12.01 20.10 -4.98
N GLY A 36 -11.40 19.30 -4.08
CA GLY A 36 -12.09 18.20 -3.40
C GLY A 36 -12.41 17.01 -4.31
N ASP A 37 -11.71 16.89 -5.45
CA ASP A 37 -12.01 15.95 -6.53
C ASP A 37 -11.23 14.63 -6.46
N ALA A 38 -10.54 14.31 -5.35
CA ALA A 38 -9.70 13.11 -5.29
C ALA A 38 -10.47 11.86 -5.69
N CYS A 39 -11.68 11.74 -5.16
CA CYS A 39 -12.57 10.61 -5.37
C CYS A 39 -13.54 10.76 -6.55
N ALA A 40 -13.57 11.93 -7.19
CA ALA A 40 -14.44 12.14 -8.33
C ALA A 40 -13.88 11.40 -9.54
N ASP A 41 -14.72 10.59 -10.18
CA ASP A 41 -14.54 10.30 -11.60
C ASP A 41 -14.55 11.66 -12.31
N GLY A 42 -13.74 11.87 -13.36
CA GLY A 42 -13.53 13.18 -14.00
C GLY A 42 -14.76 13.83 -14.68
N ASN A 43 -15.97 13.57 -14.18
CA ASN A 43 -17.28 13.95 -14.67
C ASN A 43 -17.98 15.02 -13.82
N ASP A 44 -17.43 15.43 -12.66
CA ASP A 44 -18.00 16.55 -11.90
C ASP A 44 -17.61 17.89 -12.54
N SER A 45 -18.42 18.24 -13.53
CA SER A 45 -18.43 19.47 -14.32
C SER A 45 -18.65 20.72 -13.46
N ASN A 46 -17.62 21.14 -12.72
CA ASN A 46 -17.55 22.51 -12.21
C ASN A 46 -16.28 23.25 -12.64
N SER A 47 -15.53 22.72 -13.63
CA SER A 47 -14.59 23.54 -14.37
C SER A 47 -15.37 24.47 -15.30
N LEU A 48 -15.52 25.73 -14.88
CA LEU A 48 -16.06 26.84 -15.67
C LEU A 48 -15.23 27.21 -16.91
N ASP A 49 -14.13 26.49 -17.17
CA ASP A 49 -13.32 26.68 -18.36
C ASP A 49 -13.95 25.95 -19.55
N SER A 50 -14.85 26.68 -20.20
CA SER A 50 -15.50 26.33 -21.46
C SER A 50 -14.48 26.31 -22.60
N ASN A 51 -13.86 25.17 -22.91
CA ASN A 51 -13.38 24.83 -24.26
C ASN A 51 -12.72 23.44 -24.33
N ASP A 52 -13.48 22.36 -24.23
CA ASP A 52 -13.02 21.12 -24.87
C ASP A 52 -14.17 20.28 -25.39
N GLY A 53 -13.98 19.72 -26.58
CA GLY A 53 -14.99 18.97 -27.33
C GLY A 53 -15.43 17.67 -26.65
N PRO A 54 -16.31 16.87 -27.29
CA PRO A 54 -16.90 15.71 -26.66
C PRO A 54 -15.83 14.64 -26.36
N ARG A 55 -15.44 14.53 -25.09
CA ARG A 55 -14.46 13.53 -24.65
C ARG A 55 -15.17 12.20 -24.35
N THR A 56 -15.27 11.34 -25.35
CA THR A 56 -15.68 9.94 -25.18
C THR A 56 -14.51 9.14 -24.60
N GLY A 57 -14.54 8.89 -23.29
CA GLY A 57 -13.62 7.99 -22.60
C GLY A 57 -13.92 7.94 -21.11
N SER A 58 -13.80 6.79 -20.47
CA SER A 58 -13.77 6.68 -19.01
C SER A 58 -12.56 7.44 -18.47
N HIS A 59 -12.76 8.63 -17.91
CA HIS A 59 -11.65 9.48 -17.44
C HIS A 59 -11.20 9.03 -16.05
N ALA A 60 -9.91 8.69 -15.95
CA ALA A 60 -9.25 8.39 -14.68
C ALA A 60 -9.44 9.55 -13.67
N PRO A 61 -9.49 9.27 -12.36
CA PRO A 61 -9.63 10.30 -11.34
C PRO A 61 -8.51 11.33 -11.43
N SER A 62 -8.79 12.56 -10.97
CA SER A 62 -7.83 13.67 -10.95
C SER A 62 -6.51 13.22 -10.33
N ARG A 63 -5.37 13.63 -10.89
CA ARG A 63 -4.07 13.22 -10.34
C ARG A 63 -3.72 13.92 -9.03
N GLY A 64 -4.23 15.13 -8.81
CA GLY A 64 -3.86 16.00 -7.68
C GLY A 64 -2.46 16.62 -7.81
N GLU A 65 -2.16 17.55 -6.91
CA GLU A 65 -0.89 18.26 -6.81
C GLU A 65 0.01 17.65 -5.75
N GLY A 66 1.29 17.38 -6.06
CA GLY A 66 2.21 16.78 -5.11
C GLY A 66 2.51 17.68 -3.90
N ILE A 67 2.40 17.14 -2.69
CA ILE A 67 2.83 17.84 -1.47
C ILE A 67 4.35 17.68 -1.35
N THR A 68 5.08 18.79 -1.34
CA THR A 68 6.56 18.77 -1.32
C THR A 68 7.16 19.21 0.01
N SER A 69 6.39 19.88 0.87
CA SER A 69 6.88 20.39 2.16
C SER A 69 7.26 19.23 3.10
N PRO A 70 8.53 19.07 3.48
CA PRO A 70 8.96 17.95 4.34
C PRO A 70 8.30 17.95 5.71
N GLN A 71 7.94 19.11 6.24
CA GLN A 71 7.26 19.22 7.52
C GLN A 71 5.83 18.68 7.44
N ILE A 72 5.12 19.01 6.36
CA ILE A 72 3.75 18.52 6.13
C ILE A 72 3.77 17.01 5.88
N LEU A 73 4.71 16.53 5.05
CA LEU A 73 4.86 15.10 4.77
C LEU A 73 5.07 14.29 6.05
N ARG A 74 6.04 14.69 6.90
CA ARG A 74 6.28 14.02 8.18
C ARG A 74 5.05 14.03 9.10
N PHE A 75 4.30 15.12 9.11
CA PHE A 75 3.09 15.24 9.93
C PHE A 75 1.99 14.30 9.44
N ILE A 76 1.77 14.23 8.11
CA ILE A 76 0.83 13.27 7.51
C ILE A 76 1.28 11.85 7.82
N ASP A 77 2.54 11.52 7.56
CA ASP A 77 3.13 10.19 7.76
C ASP A 77 2.98 9.67 9.19
N HIS A 78 3.19 10.52 10.20
CA HIS A 78 3.09 10.16 11.62
C HIS A 78 1.64 9.96 12.09
N ASN A 79 0.69 10.62 11.44
CA ASN A 79 -0.71 10.62 11.82
C ASN A 79 -1.60 9.86 10.81
N TYR A 80 -0.98 9.08 9.93
CA TYR A 80 -1.67 8.23 8.96
C TYR A 80 -2.08 6.89 9.58
N GLY A 81 -3.32 6.48 9.33
CA GLY A 81 -3.88 5.24 9.84
C GLY A 81 -5.17 4.86 9.14
N HIS A 82 -5.92 3.94 9.73
CA HIS A 82 -7.22 3.51 9.20
C HIS A 82 -8.26 3.36 10.30
N ASP A 83 -9.53 3.36 9.90
CA ASP A 83 -10.66 3.08 10.80
C ASP A 83 -11.07 1.60 10.76
N ASP A 84 -12.11 1.24 11.51
CA ASP A 84 -12.66 -0.13 11.53
C ASP A 84 -13.29 -0.55 10.20
N GLN A 85 -13.68 0.43 9.36
CA GLN A 85 -14.21 0.21 8.01
C GLN A 85 -13.10 0.05 6.96
N LYS A 86 -11.83 -0.01 7.39
CA LYS A 86 -10.65 -0.13 6.51
C LYS A 86 -10.50 1.04 5.53
N ARG A 87 -11.02 2.20 5.92
CA ARG A 87 -10.81 3.46 5.22
C ARG A 87 -9.59 4.14 5.83
N TRP A 88 -8.71 4.62 4.98
CA TRP A 88 -7.46 5.22 5.40
C TRP A 88 -7.59 6.73 5.50
N PHE A 89 -6.99 7.30 6.53
CA PHE A 89 -7.06 8.72 6.83
C PHE A 89 -5.76 9.22 7.45
N PHE A 90 -5.53 10.52 7.34
CA PHE A 90 -4.55 11.23 8.15
C PHE A 90 -5.31 12.04 9.22
N GLN A 91 -4.88 11.93 10.48
CA GLN A 91 -5.49 12.64 11.60
C GLN A 91 -4.95 14.08 11.72
N ASN A 92 -5.80 15.06 11.45
CA ASN A 92 -5.50 16.48 11.58
C ASN A 92 -6.21 17.08 12.81
N GLY A 93 -5.58 16.98 13.98
CA GLY A 93 -6.23 17.40 15.24
C GLY A 93 -7.47 16.53 15.51
N PRO A 94 -8.67 17.10 15.73
CA PRO A 94 -9.90 16.32 15.91
C PRO A 94 -10.44 15.70 14.61
N GLN A 95 -9.98 16.18 13.45
CA GLN A 95 -10.56 15.86 12.15
C GLN A 95 -9.83 14.70 11.47
N LYS A 96 -10.57 13.74 10.91
CA LYS A 96 -10.00 12.75 9.99
C LYS A 96 -10.09 13.26 8.56
N VAL A 97 -8.96 13.26 7.86
CA VAL A 97 -8.91 13.54 6.42
C VAL A 97 -8.71 12.22 5.69
N TYR A 98 -9.77 11.70 5.09
CA TYR A 98 -9.72 10.44 4.35
C TYR A 98 -8.91 10.57 3.07
N VAL A 99 -8.21 9.49 2.77
CA VAL A 99 -7.23 9.39 1.70
C VAL A 99 -7.78 8.50 0.60
N ARG A 100 -7.79 9.00 -0.64
CA ARG A 100 -7.87 8.11 -1.81
C ARG A 100 -6.54 7.38 -2.00
N VAL A 101 -6.59 6.09 -2.23
CA VAL A 101 -5.43 5.23 -2.45
C VAL A 101 -5.40 4.73 -3.89
N ASP A 102 -4.37 5.12 -4.65
CA ASP A 102 -4.23 4.76 -6.07
C ASP A 102 -3.90 3.27 -6.26
N ALA A 103 -3.23 2.61 -5.30
CA ALA A 103 -2.88 1.19 -5.39
C ALA A 103 -3.08 0.43 -4.08
N ALA A 104 -2.29 0.72 -3.05
CA ALA A 104 -2.42 0.16 -1.71
C ALA A 104 -2.06 1.22 -0.65
N PRO A 105 -2.59 1.09 0.58
CA PRO A 105 -2.38 2.09 1.64
C PRO A 105 -0.93 2.28 2.04
N TYR A 106 -0.11 1.24 1.91
CA TYR A 106 1.34 1.37 2.02
C TYR A 106 2.03 1.02 0.70
N ILE A 107 3.13 1.71 0.41
CA ILE A 107 4.10 1.28 -0.60
C ILE A 107 5.31 0.70 0.13
N LEU A 108 5.73 -0.50 -0.26
CA LEU A 108 6.80 -1.26 0.38
C LEU A 108 8.08 -1.12 -0.43
N HIS A 109 9.15 -0.77 0.27
CA HIS A 109 10.49 -0.62 -0.27
C HIS A 109 11.44 -1.63 0.34
N THR A 110 12.40 -2.08 -0.47
CA THR A 110 13.48 -2.92 0.05
C THR A 110 14.51 -2.08 0.77
N GLN A 111 15.00 -2.60 1.88
CA GLN A 111 16.06 -2.05 2.70
C GLN A 111 16.96 -3.20 3.15
N THR A 112 18.24 -2.91 3.41
CA THR A 112 19.17 -3.90 3.95
C THR A 112 18.58 -4.51 5.22
N ALA A 113 18.43 -5.83 5.21
CA ALA A 113 17.95 -6.58 6.37
C ALA A 113 18.88 -6.34 7.56
N SER A 114 18.28 -6.17 8.74
CA SER A 114 18.99 -5.99 10.00
C SER A 114 18.37 -6.90 11.05
N SER A 115 19.03 -7.04 12.20
CA SER A 115 18.46 -7.78 13.33
C SER A 115 17.07 -7.26 13.74
N ALA A 116 16.82 -5.95 13.57
CA ALA A 116 15.54 -5.32 13.87
C ALA A 116 14.50 -5.46 12.75
N ASN A 117 14.92 -5.62 11.50
CA ASN A 117 14.05 -5.83 10.35
C ASN A 117 14.50 -7.06 9.57
N PRO A 118 14.08 -8.26 9.99
CA PRO A 118 14.47 -9.50 9.38
C PRO A 118 13.78 -9.72 8.04
N CYS A 119 12.88 -8.85 7.56
CA CYS A 119 12.25 -8.95 6.24
C CYS A 119 12.96 -8.04 5.21
N GLY A 120 13.69 -7.02 5.67
CA GLY A 120 14.29 -6.00 4.82
C GLY A 120 13.26 -5.14 4.09
N LEU A 121 12.02 -5.01 4.61
CA LEU A 121 10.98 -4.18 4.00
C LEU A 121 10.58 -3.02 4.90
N VAL A 122 10.36 -1.86 4.30
CA VAL A 122 9.90 -0.64 4.98
C VAL A 122 8.76 0.00 4.18
N THR A 123 7.76 0.56 4.85
CA THR A 123 6.69 1.31 4.19
C THR A 123 7.18 2.70 3.75
N HIS A 124 6.46 3.35 2.83
CA HIS A 124 6.77 4.72 2.37
C HIS A 124 6.84 5.76 3.49
N ASN A 125 6.10 5.55 4.58
CA ASN A 125 6.11 6.40 5.78
C ASN A 125 7.10 5.92 6.86
N GLY A 126 8.00 4.99 6.53
CA GLY A 126 9.14 4.61 7.38
C GLY A 126 8.89 3.51 8.42
N LEU A 127 7.75 2.81 8.35
CA LEU A 127 7.46 1.70 9.27
C LEU A 127 8.16 0.42 8.80
N ALA A 128 8.95 -0.19 9.68
CA ALA A 128 9.58 -1.48 9.39
C ALA A 128 8.52 -2.58 9.38
N VAL A 129 8.50 -3.39 8.32
CA VAL A 129 7.58 -4.53 8.19
C VAL A 129 8.15 -5.72 8.94
N GLY A 130 7.46 -6.15 9.99
CA GLY A 130 7.89 -7.28 10.83
C GLY A 130 7.43 -8.63 10.30
N ALA A 131 6.27 -8.68 9.62
CA ALA A 131 5.69 -9.91 9.12
C ALA A 131 4.86 -9.70 7.86
N ILE A 132 4.95 -10.66 6.93
CA ILE A 132 4.07 -10.77 5.78
C ILE A 132 3.16 -11.97 5.99
N ARG A 133 1.86 -11.74 5.92
CA ARG A 133 0.83 -12.77 6.13
C ARG A 133 0.43 -13.44 4.83
N GLU A 134 0.39 -12.69 3.74
CA GLU A 134 0.07 -13.20 2.40
C GLU A 134 0.68 -12.31 1.33
N TRP A 135 0.89 -12.89 0.15
CA TRP A 135 1.25 -12.21 -1.09
C TRP A 135 0.13 -12.32 -2.10
N CYS A 136 -0.10 -11.26 -2.88
CA CYS A 136 -1.08 -11.25 -3.95
C CYS A 136 -0.46 -10.60 -5.20
N LEU A 137 -0.35 -11.35 -6.30
CA LEU A 137 0.07 -10.81 -7.59
C LEU A 137 -1.18 -10.48 -8.41
N ASP A 138 -1.29 -9.25 -8.90
CA ASP A 138 -2.40 -8.88 -9.76
C ASP A 138 -2.14 -9.17 -11.24
N ASP A 139 -3.19 -9.08 -12.06
CA ASP A 139 -3.15 -9.26 -13.51
C ASP A 139 -2.41 -8.13 -14.27
N SER A 140 -2.01 -7.06 -13.58
CA SER A 140 -1.13 -6.01 -14.11
C SER A 140 0.35 -6.22 -13.75
N GLY A 141 0.67 -7.31 -13.02
CA GLY A 141 2.02 -7.63 -12.57
C GLY A 141 2.47 -6.91 -11.30
N LYS A 142 1.54 -6.28 -10.56
CA LYS A 142 1.84 -5.63 -9.27
C LYS A 142 1.76 -6.65 -8.15
N LEU A 143 2.79 -6.67 -7.31
CA LEU A 143 2.86 -7.54 -6.13
C LEU A 143 2.42 -6.79 -4.88
N TYR A 144 1.38 -7.28 -4.25
CA TYR A 144 0.87 -6.79 -2.98
C TYR A 144 1.20 -7.76 -1.85
N ALA A 145 1.31 -7.22 -0.63
CA ALA A 145 1.54 -7.98 0.58
C ALA A 145 0.56 -7.55 1.67
N GLN A 146 0.02 -8.50 2.43
CA GLN A 146 -0.64 -8.20 3.69
C GLN A 146 0.42 -8.17 4.80
N THR A 147 0.71 -6.98 5.32
CA THR A 147 1.72 -6.79 6.38
C THR A 147 1.06 -6.73 7.77
N ASP A 148 1.90 -6.62 8.80
CA ASP A 148 1.50 -6.29 10.17
C ASP A 148 0.88 -4.90 10.30
N HIS A 149 1.27 -3.93 9.46
CA HIS A 149 0.69 -2.59 9.43
C HIS A 149 -0.58 -2.49 8.57
N GLY A 150 -0.71 -3.35 7.56
CA GLY A 150 -1.82 -3.33 6.61
C GLY A 150 -1.42 -3.74 5.19
N PRO A 151 -2.33 -3.60 4.21
CA PRO A 151 -2.04 -3.92 2.82
C PRO A 151 -0.96 -2.99 2.25
N GLY A 152 0.01 -3.57 1.54
CA GLY A 152 1.09 -2.83 0.90
C GLY A 152 1.34 -3.26 -0.53
N LEU A 153 1.64 -2.32 -1.42
CA LEU A 153 2.13 -2.56 -2.77
C LEU A 153 3.66 -2.56 -2.73
N VAL A 154 4.30 -3.60 -3.24
CA VAL A 154 5.75 -3.57 -3.50
C VAL A 154 6.05 -2.54 -4.58
N ALA A 155 6.94 -1.60 -4.28
CA ALA A 155 7.38 -0.62 -5.26
C ALA A 155 7.95 -1.31 -6.50
N GLY A 156 7.58 -0.87 -7.70
CA GLY A 156 7.97 -1.55 -8.95
C GLY A 156 9.48 -1.76 -9.12
N ARG A 157 10.31 -0.86 -8.57
CA ARG A 157 11.79 -0.98 -8.57
C ARG A 157 12.31 -2.14 -7.72
N ASP A 158 11.54 -2.53 -6.72
CA ASP A 158 11.89 -3.54 -5.71
C ASP A 158 11.26 -4.91 -6.03
N LEU A 159 10.34 -4.96 -7.00
CA LEU A 159 9.58 -6.15 -7.37
C LEU A 159 10.48 -7.35 -7.72
N ALA A 160 11.41 -7.15 -8.66
CA ALA A 160 12.31 -8.22 -9.12
C ALA A 160 13.14 -8.78 -7.96
N PHE A 161 13.70 -7.89 -7.12
CA PHE A 161 14.50 -8.26 -5.95
C PHE A 161 13.73 -9.12 -4.95
N ILE A 162 12.44 -8.83 -4.74
CA ILE A 162 11.57 -9.62 -3.85
C ILE A 162 11.22 -10.96 -4.50
N LEU A 163 10.80 -10.97 -5.78
CA LEU A 163 10.41 -12.20 -6.48
C LEU A 163 11.56 -13.22 -6.55
N GLU A 164 12.80 -12.76 -6.72
CA GLU A 164 14.01 -13.59 -6.67
C GLU A 164 14.22 -14.29 -5.32
N ARG A 165 13.72 -13.69 -4.22
CA ARG A 165 13.87 -14.21 -2.85
C ARG A 165 12.67 -15.02 -2.37
N LEU A 166 11.57 -14.99 -3.11
CA LEU A 166 10.42 -15.82 -2.82
C LEU A 166 10.68 -17.23 -3.36
N HIS A 167 10.62 -18.21 -2.48
CA HIS A 167 10.73 -19.61 -2.83
C HIS A 167 9.47 -20.37 -2.42
N THR A 168 9.08 -21.38 -3.18
CA THR A 168 8.03 -22.32 -2.76
C THR A 168 8.48 -23.13 -1.54
N LEU A 169 7.55 -23.83 -0.90
CA LEU A 169 7.88 -24.76 0.19
C LEU A 169 8.90 -25.83 -0.22
N ASP A 170 8.93 -26.20 -1.50
CA ASP A 170 9.88 -27.17 -2.07
C ASP A 170 11.24 -26.54 -2.43
N GLY A 171 11.39 -25.22 -2.28
CA GLY A 171 12.63 -24.47 -2.50
C GLY A 171 12.85 -23.95 -3.92
N GLN A 172 11.88 -24.15 -4.82
CA GLN A 172 11.96 -23.57 -6.18
C GLN A 172 11.77 -22.05 -6.11
N ALA A 173 12.59 -21.30 -6.86
CA ALA A 173 12.43 -19.86 -6.97
C ALA A 173 11.07 -19.53 -7.63
N LEU A 174 10.32 -18.62 -7.02
CA LEU A 174 9.00 -18.25 -7.50
C LEU A 174 9.09 -17.56 -8.87
N LEU A 175 10.10 -16.71 -9.07
CA LEU A 175 10.31 -16.02 -10.35
C LEU A 175 10.44 -17.02 -11.52
N GLU A 176 11.22 -18.10 -11.36
CA GLU A 176 11.38 -19.13 -12.39
C GLU A 176 10.05 -19.86 -12.71
N ILE A 177 9.20 -20.07 -11.69
CA ILE A 177 7.89 -20.67 -11.88
C ILE A 177 6.97 -19.74 -12.68
N LEU A 178 6.97 -18.45 -12.36
CA LEU A 178 6.18 -17.45 -13.06
C LEU A 178 6.65 -17.25 -14.50
N GLU A 179 7.96 -17.30 -14.75
CA GLU A 179 8.52 -17.24 -16.11
C GLU A 179 8.17 -18.49 -16.93
N ARG A 180 8.18 -19.67 -16.31
CA ARG A 180 7.81 -20.92 -17.00
C ARG A 180 6.30 -21.05 -17.23
N TYR A 181 5.50 -20.50 -16.33
CA TYR A 181 4.04 -20.58 -16.36
C TYR A 181 3.41 -19.19 -16.13
N PRO A 182 3.49 -18.27 -17.12
CA PRO A 182 3.05 -16.88 -16.96
C PRO A 182 1.53 -16.75 -16.74
N ASP A 183 0.75 -17.68 -17.28
CA ASP A 183 -0.72 -17.69 -17.15
C ASP A 183 -1.21 -18.42 -15.90
N ARG A 184 -0.31 -18.84 -15.00
CA ARG A 184 -0.70 -19.52 -13.76
C ARG A 184 -1.56 -18.59 -12.89
N LYS A 185 -2.69 -19.11 -12.43
CA LYS A 185 -3.59 -18.41 -11.49
C LYS A 185 -3.85 -19.20 -10.21
N ASP A 186 -3.32 -20.42 -10.12
CA ASP A 186 -3.53 -21.29 -8.97
C ASP A 186 -2.71 -20.81 -7.78
N PRO A 187 -3.33 -20.65 -6.59
CA PRO A 187 -2.62 -20.32 -5.37
C PRO A 187 -1.48 -21.29 -5.05
N LEU A 188 -0.44 -20.79 -4.40
CA LEU A 188 0.71 -21.56 -3.94
C LEU A 188 1.20 -21.05 -2.59
N ASP A 189 1.94 -21.87 -1.87
CA ASP A 189 2.57 -21.47 -0.60
C ASP A 189 4.06 -21.16 -0.82
N THR A 190 4.51 -20.01 -0.32
CA THR A 190 5.93 -19.64 -0.29
C THR A 190 6.51 -19.79 1.11
N GLN A 191 7.82 -19.93 1.16
CA GLN A 191 8.57 -19.74 2.38
C GLN A 191 8.46 -18.26 2.80
N PRO A 192 8.51 -17.94 4.11
CA PRO A 192 8.51 -16.57 4.57
C PRO A 192 9.69 -15.82 3.96
N LEU A 193 9.45 -14.59 3.51
CA LEU A 193 10.51 -13.72 3.02
C LEU A 193 11.52 -13.51 4.16
N ARG A 194 12.67 -14.17 4.05
CA ARG A 194 13.79 -13.96 4.96
C ARG A 194 14.60 -12.79 4.45
N GLY A 195 15.03 -11.97 5.38
CA GLY A 195 15.98 -10.90 5.15
C GLY A 195 17.26 -11.51 4.60
N ALA A 196 18.01 -10.69 3.85
CA ALA A 196 19.27 -11.12 3.28
C ALA A 196 20.15 -11.74 4.38
N ASP A 197 20.33 -13.07 4.33
CA ASP A 197 21.36 -13.76 5.08
C ASP A 197 22.69 -13.19 4.58
N THR A 198 23.25 -12.20 5.28
CA THR A 198 24.61 -11.71 5.04
C THR A 198 25.58 -12.73 5.61
N GLY A 199 25.69 -13.87 4.94
CA GLY A 199 26.66 -14.91 5.23
C GLY A 199 26.81 -15.81 4.00
N PRO A 200 28.02 -16.27 3.66
CA PRO A 200 28.18 -17.23 2.59
C PRO A 200 27.31 -18.43 2.91
N ALA A 201 26.44 -18.81 1.95
CA ALA A 201 25.52 -19.92 2.04
C ALA A 201 26.26 -21.15 2.60
N THR A 202 26.11 -21.38 3.91
CA THR A 202 26.68 -22.55 4.53
C THR A 202 25.72 -23.69 4.20
N PRO A 203 26.17 -24.75 3.51
CA PRO A 203 25.29 -25.87 3.23
C PRO A 203 24.92 -26.50 4.58
N HIS A 204 23.62 -26.68 4.80
CA HIS A 204 23.04 -27.49 5.87
C HIS A 204 23.17 -26.96 7.30
N ASN A 205 22.17 -26.20 7.74
CA ASN A 205 21.57 -26.49 9.04
C ASN A 205 20.07 -26.80 8.85
N LYS A 206 19.75 -28.10 8.71
CA LYS A 206 18.38 -28.62 8.51
C LYS A 206 17.48 -28.50 9.75
N ASN A 207 17.95 -27.93 10.87
CA ASN A 207 17.26 -28.00 12.15
C ASN A 207 16.76 -26.63 12.68
N LYS A 208 16.02 -25.89 11.85
CA LYS A 208 14.90 -25.01 12.27
C LYS A 208 14.20 -24.46 11.04
N ARG A 209 13.64 -25.33 10.20
CA ARG A 209 12.64 -24.87 9.23
C ARG A 209 11.40 -24.49 10.04
N SER A 210 11.24 -23.19 10.29
CA SER A 210 9.94 -22.65 10.67
C SER A 210 8.92 -23.19 9.68
N SER A 211 7.92 -23.91 10.16
CA SER A 211 6.78 -24.41 9.38
C SER A 211 5.85 -23.29 8.94
N ALA A 212 6.23 -22.03 9.14
CA ALA A 212 5.48 -20.88 8.67
C ALA A 212 5.51 -20.88 7.14
N LYS A 213 4.31 -20.93 6.56
CA LYS A 213 4.08 -20.76 5.13
C LYS A 213 3.44 -19.40 4.91
N THR A 214 3.77 -18.76 3.80
CA THR A 214 3.14 -17.50 3.38
C THR A 214 2.34 -17.79 2.12
N PRO A 215 0.99 -17.73 2.18
CA PRO A 215 0.17 -17.91 1.00
C PRO A 215 0.54 -16.89 -0.09
N PHE A 216 0.53 -17.34 -1.34
CA PHE A 216 0.71 -16.53 -2.53
C PHE A 216 -0.47 -16.80 -3.46
N GLN A 217 -1.23 -15.74 -3.76
CA GLN A 217 -2.43 -15.81 -4.57
C GLN A 217 -2.33 -14.89 -5.80
N PHE A 218 -3.15 -15.19 -6.80
CA PHE A 218 -3.31 -14.37 -7.99
C PHE A 218 -4.71 -13.76 -7.95
N ALA A 219 -4.82 -12.49 -8.33
CA ALA A 219 -6.10 -11.79 -8.34
C ALA A 219 -6.21 -10.80 -9.50
N ALA A 220 -7.43 -10.39 -9.85
CA ALA A 220 -7.60 -9.23 -10.72
C ALA A 220 -7.27 -7.95 -9.93
N ALA A 221 -6.70 -6.93 -10.58
CA ALA A 221 -6.39 -5.64 -9.94
C ALA A 221 -7.62 -4.98 -9.28
N THR A 222 -8.81 -5.26 -9.81
CA THR A 222 -10.11 -4.80 -9.29
C THR A 222 -10.53 -5.50 -7.99
N ASP A 223 -10.06 -6.73 -7.75
CA ASP A 223 -10.38 -7.52 -6.55
C ASP A 223 -9.44 -7.20 -5.36
N ILE A 224 -8.26 -6.63 -5.62
CA ILE A 224 -7.24 -6.34 -4.60
C ILE A 224 -7.80 -5.61 -3.36
N PRO A 225 -8.60 -4.53 -3.49
CA PRO A 225 -9.15 -3.84 -2.32
C PRO A 225 -10.05 -4.72 -1.45
N ARG A 226 -10.82 -5.61 -2.09
CA ARG A 226 -11.71 -6.54 -1.40
C ARG A 226 -10.92 -7.66 -0.72
N LEU A 227 -9.90 -8.19 -1.40
CA LEU A 227 -9.08 -9.29 -0.89
C LEU A 227 -8.22 -8.87 0.29
N LEU A 228 -7.53 -7.72 0.18
CA LEU A 228 -6.65 -7.22 1.23
C LEU A 228 -7.39 -6.34 2.26
N GLY A 229 -8.67 -6.05 2.03
CA GLY A 229 -9.52 -5.32 2.97
C GLY A 229 -9.10 -3.86 3.15
N PHE A 230 -9.19 -3.06 2.08
CA PHE A 230 -9.07 -1.60 2.15
C PHE A 230 -10.01 -0.90 1.17
N VAL A 231 -10.32 0.36 1.43
CA VAL A 231 -11.17 1.18 0.55
C VAL A 231 -10.29 2.14 -0.26
N ARG A 232 -10.32 2.04 -1.60
CA ARG A 232 -9.57 2.92 -2.50
C ARG A 232 -10.05 4.37 -2.45
N CYS A 233 -11.35 4.59 -2.38
CA CYS A 233 -11.95 5.90 -2.38
C CYS A 233 -13.01 5.97 -1.27
N PRO A 234 -12.63 6.42 -0.06
CA PRO A 234 -13.56 6.60 1.03
C PRO A 234 -14.62 7.65 0.70
N THR A 235 -15.88 7.35 1.00
CA THR A 235 -17.00 8.29 0.88
C THR A 235 -17.68 8.49 2.24
N PRO A 236 -18.36 9.64 2.45
CA PRO A 236 -19.16 9.85 3.64
C PRO A 236 -20.19 8.73 3.79
N SER A 237 -20.30 8.16 5.00
CA SER A 237 -21.38 7.24 5.30
C SER A 237 -22.70 8.02 5.23
N LYS A 238 -23.65 7.53 4.42
CA LYS A 238 -25.01 8.09 4.32
C LYS A 238 -25.82 7.86 5.59
#